data_AF-A0A844MJM2-F1
#
_entry.id   AF-A0A844MJM2-F1
#
_cell.length_a   1.000
_cell.length_b   1.000
_cell.length_c   1.000
_cell.angle_alpha   90.00
_cell.angle_beta   90.00
_cell.angle_gamma   90.00
#
_symmetry.space_group_name_H-M   'P 1'
#
loop_
_entity.id
_entity.type
_entity.pdbx_description
1 polymer ?
#
loop_
_entity_poly.entity_id
_entity_poly.type
_entity_poly.pdbx_seq_one_letter_code
_entity_poly.pdbx_strand_id
1 'polypeptide(L)'
;MSFKKETSVLLYSDLRSSTHWSKRQYLLFPAWCYRVVAPRIHARKVNILEKAVLGMCQVGAFSAKEIGEKLEIGTDLAALIIQQLSEQNLINNKGFLTEQGLGILEHETLASQDMVAGFIFQDPWTRELFPRFVERQEYAEVNFNQGGYPDLLFGTTGKPDYRRAYMPLPIEDVVKTQPSPQDILQAVRKHEKALRYRTFSEELDGDDDVWTFNQVPNIQRISFVEEEPVPVWLTTFLYLPKNSSSTTSWYICDPFGLGDSPWLRRKLEIQIKKNPSFRGLQKLILEIIDEYKDEEEIDRKFTNLIQQANEEAEMRVEHKLTIEIRRWDRVFNNLVGMERTYIEAQALVDLKNIPDKLDDILVKAQKVVESLFLTIREIYPTAKAWQLLSPQDREHNRNLLNGLANKLGFITPLPSSLVDVKQGKVRFAADSGRGSLRSYILAGLLTARHGSHHPLQLVAQKAPDMLIRLDKLAGMRDRSSHSSNQQLEIPEVLQQISTVYEVVASTLELNYQP
;
A
#
# COMPACT_ATOMS: atom_id res chain seq x y z
N MET A 1 -6.44 22.95 -41.42
CA MET A 1 -7.26 22.47 -40.28
C MET A 1 -6.91 23.18 -38.97
N SER A 2 -7.88 23.35 -38.05
CA SER A 2 -7.73 23.94 -36.70
C SER A 2 -8.23 22.95 -35.64
N PHE A 3 -7.80 23.09 -34.39
CA PHE A 3 -8.29 22.28 -33.27
C PHE A 3 -9.77 22.60 -32.98
N LYS A 4 -10.61 21.57 -32.96
CA LYS A 4 -12.06 21.65 -32.71
C LYS A 4 -12.48 20.63 -31.65
N LYS A 5 -13.72 20.74 -31.17
CA LYS A 5 -14.31 19.79 -30.22
C LYS A 5 -14.37 18.37 -30.80
N GLU A 6 -14.64 18.26 -32.10
CA GLU A 6 -14.79 17.01 -32.84
C GLU A 6 -13.44 16.46 -33.36
N THR A 7 -12.33 17.17 -33.09
CA THR A 7 -11.00 16.66 -33.43
C THR A 7 -10.73 15.36 -32.70
N SER A 8 -10.12 14.39 -33.38
CA SER A 8 -9.90 13.05 -32.84
C SER A 8 -9.12 13.10 -31.52
N VAL A 9 -9.62 12.33 -30.54
CA VAL A 9 -8.98 12.15 -29.24
C VAL A 9 -8.21 10.84 -29.26
N LEU A 10 -6.91 10.93 -28.98
CA LEU A 10 -6.02 9.79 -28.85
C LEU A 10 -5.83 9.46 -27.37
N LEU A 11 -5.94 8.17 -27.05
CA LEU A 11 -5.70 7.61 -25.74
C LEU A 11 -4.91 6.34 -25.92
N TYR A 12 -3.61 6.41 -25.62
CA TYR A 12 -2.76 5.24 -25.61
C TYR A 12 -2.98 4.47 -24.30
N SER A 13 -3.26 3.18 -24.43
CA SER A 13 -3.48 2.28 -23.32
C SER A 13 -2.28 2.26 -22.35
N ASP A 14 -2.55 2.18 -21.05
CA ASP A 14 -1.60 2.35 -19.93
C ASP A 14 -1.12 3.79 -19.62
N LEU A 15 -2.03 4.77 -19.48
CA LEU A 15 -1.66 6.02 -18.77
C LEU A 15 -1.29 5.70 -17.31
N ARG A 16 0.00 5.55 -17.03
CA ARG A 16 0.56 5.20 -15.71
C ARG A 16 1.33 6.39 -15.16
N SER A 17 0.96 6.82 -13.96
CA SER A 17 1.80 7.71 -13.16
C SER A 17 3.00 6.95 -12.61
N SER A 18 4.11 7.63 -12.37
CA SER A 18 5.29 7.05 -11.71
C SER A 18 5.03 6.68 -10.25
N THR A 19 4.13 7.40 -9.59
CA THR A 19 3.74 7.18 -8.20
C THR A 19 2.24 7.00 -8.05
N HIS A 20 1.80 6.39 -6.94
CA HIS A 20 0.39 6.39 -6.57
C HIS A 20 -0.11 7.83 -6.39
N TRP A 21 -1.33 8.09 -6.87
CA TRP A 21 -1.98 9.39 -6.79
C TRP A 21 -3.15 9.37 -5.81
N SER A 22 -3.40 10.52 -5.17
CA SER A 22 -4.59 10.75 -4.32
C SER A 22 -5.75 11.30 -5.16
N LYS A 23 -5.48 12.32 -5.98
CA LYS A 23 -6.44 12.93 -6.91
C LYS A 23 -5.85 13.03 -8.32
N ARG A 24 -6.72 12.99 -9.33
CA ARG A 24 -6.34 13.19 -10.74
C ARG A 24 -7.40 13.95 -11.53
N GLN A 25 -6.97 14.70 -12.54
CA GLN A 25 -7.81 15.43 -13.49
C GLN A 25 -7.33 15.19 -14.92
N TYR A 26 -8.20 14.65 -15.79
CA TYR A 26 -7.86 14.43 -17.19
C TYR A 26 -7.75 15.75 -17.96
N LEU A 27 -6.84 15.78 -18.93
CA LEU A 27 -6.51 16.89 -19.80
C LEU A 27 -6.35 16.37 -21.24
N LEU A 28 -6.93 17.08 -22.19
CA LEU A 28 -6.73 16.88 -23.62
C LEU A 28 -5.70 17.89 -24.12
N PHE A 29 -4.47 17.43 -24.35
CA PHE A 29 -3.38 18.28 -24.80
C PHE A 29 -3.34 18.34 -26.34
N PRO A 30 -3.31 19.52 -26.98
CA PRO A 30 -3.33 19.60 -28.43
C PRO A 30 -1.96 19.22 -29.02
N ALA A 31 -1.97 18.47 -30.12
CA ALA A 31 -0.75 18.15 -30.87
C ALA A 31 -1.01 18.10 -32.38
N TRP A 32 0.01 18.42 -33.16
CA TRP A 32 0.05 18.10 -34.59
C TRP A 32 0.59 16.68 -34.77
N CYS A 33 -0.15 15.84 -35.49
CA CYS A 33 0.27 14.49 -35.81
C CYS A 33 0.77 14.42 -37.25
N TYR A 34 1.96 13.87 -37.45
CA TYR A 34 2.53 13.58 -38.76
C TYR A 34 2.72 12.07 -38.91
N ARG A 35 2.33 11.54 -40.07
CA ARG A 35 2.63 10.16 -40.45
C ARG A 35 3.95 10.12 -41.21
N VAL A 36 4.90 9.34 -40.71
CA VAL A 36 6.26 9.25 -41.26
C VAL A 36 6.68 7.80 -41.39
N VAL A 37 7.60 7.54 -42.32
CA VAL A 37 8.32 6.27 -42.39
C VAL A 37 9.72 6.52 -41.83
N ALA A 38 10.09 5.76 -40.80
CA ALA A 38 11.36 5.90 -40.10
C ALA A 38 12.03 4.52 -39.93
N PRO A 39 13.36 4.45 -39.85
CA PRO A 39 14.07 3.19 -39.62
C PRO A 39 13.78 2.66 -38.21
N ARG A 40 13.49 1.37 -38.10
CA ARG A 40 13.39 0.68 -36.81
C ARG A 40 14.77 0.55 -36.19
N ILE A 41 14.98 1.17 -35.03
CA ILE A 41 16.22 1.09 -34.28
C ILE A 41 16.12 -0.11 -33.34
N HIS A 42 16.64 -1.27 -33.74
CA HIS A 42 16.67 -2.46 -32.89
C HIS A 42 17.57 -2.22 -31.67
N ALA A 43 17.12 -2.70 -30.50
CA ALA A 43 18.00 -2.81 -29.34
C ALA A 43 19.11 -3.83 -29.64
N ARG A 44 20.36 -3.44 -29.40
CA ARG A 44 21.50 -4.36 -29.51
C ARG A 44 21.25 -5.52 -28.55
N LYS A 45 21.41 -6.74 -29.06
CA LYS A 45 21.24 -7.95 -28.25
C LYS A 45 22.51 -8.27 -27.48
N VAL A 46 23.65 -7.76 -27.96
CA VAL A 46 24.97 -7.94 -27.35
C VAL A 46 25.68 -6.59 -27.24
N ASN A 47 26.53 -6.45 -26.22
CA ASN A 47 27.35 -5.26 -26.06
C ASN A 47 28.51 -5.22 -27.09
N ILE A 48 29.26 -4.12 -27.17
CA ILE A 48 30.32 -3.93 -28.19
C ILE A 48 31.44 -4.96 -28.03
N LEU A 49 31.82 -5.27 -26.78
CA LEU A 49 32.89 -6.21 -26.48
C LEU A 49 32.44 -7.65 -26.74
N GLU A 50 31.22 -8.01 -26.32
CA GLU A 50 30.57 -9.28 -26.65
C GLU A 50 30.49 -9.49 -28.17
N LYS A 51 30.08 -8.47 -28.92
CA LYS A 51 30.04 -8.52 -30.39
C LYS A 51 31.44 -8.71 -30.97
N ALA A 52 32.44 -8.00 -30.46
CA ALA A 52 33.82 -8.14 -30.91
C ALA A 52 34.33 -9.56 -30.63
N VAL A 53 34.07 -10.10 -29.44
CA VAL A 53 34.41 -11.48 -29.07
C VAL A 53 33.66 -12.50 -29.94
N LEU A 54 32.37 -12.31 -30.23
CA LEU A 54 31.62 -13.14 -31.19
C LEU A 54 32.24 -13.09 -32.59
N GLY A 55 32.67 -11.92 -33.06
CA GLY A 55 33.41 -11.78 -34.32
C GLY A 55 34.74 -12.53 -34.29
N MET A 56 35.46 -12.52 -33.17
CA MET A 56 36.68 -13.30 -32.98
C MET A 56 36.43 -14.81 -33.01
N CYS A 57 35.36 -15.27 -32.35
CA CYS A 57 34.94 -16.66 -32.42
C CYS A 57 34.53 -17.08 -33.85
N GLN A 58 33.94 -16.17 -34.65
CA GLN A 58 33.59 -16.43 -36.04
C GLN A 58 34.82 -16.68 -36.92
N VAL A 59 35.92 -15.96 -36.66
CA VAL A 59 37.19 -16.12 -37.40
C VAL A 59 38.11 -17.20 -36.81
N GLY A 60 37.64 -17.92 -35.79
CA GLY A 60 38.33 -19.10 -35.24
C GLY A 60 39.23 -18.87 -34.03
N ALA A 61 39.16 -17.69 -33.39
CA ALA A 61 39.84 -17.43 -32.14
C ALA A 61 38.94 -17.82 -30.97
N PHE A 62 39.35 -18.81 -30.16
CA PHE A 62 38.48 -19.43 -29.14
C PHE A 62 39.02 -19.33 -27.71
N SER A 63 40.31 -18.99 -27.54
CA SER A 63 40.92 -18.89 -26.22
C SER A 63 40.83 -17.47 -25.67
N ALA A 64 40.53 -17.34 -24.37
CA ALA A 64 40.49 -16.04 -23.70
C ALA A 64 41.80 -15.25 -23.83
N LYS A 65 42.94 -15.95 -23.85
CA LYS A 65 44.26 -15.34 -24.06
C LYS A 65 44.38 -14.73 -25.46
N GLU A 66 44.06 -15.50 -26.49
CA GLU A 66 44.14 -15.06 -27.89
C GLU A 66 43.16 -13.92 -28.18
N ILE A 67 41.93 -14.03 -27.68
CA ILE A 67 40.91 -13.00 -27.84
C ILE A 67 41.32 -11.72 -27.10
N GLY A 68 41.85 -11.85 -25.88
CA GLY A 68 42.36 -10.73 -25.09
C GLY A 68 43.51 -9.99 -25.78
N GLU A 69 44.51 -10.73 -26.28
CA GLU A 69 45.65 -10.16 -27.01
C GLU A 69 45.20 -9.43 -28.28
N LYS A 70 44.28 -10.01 -29.07
CA LYS A 70 43.86 -9.42 -30.35
C LYS A 70 42.88 -8.25 -30.21
N LEU A 71 42.07 -8.22 -29.16
CA LEU A 71 41.14 -7.12 -28.88
C LEU A 71 41.72 -6.07 -27.93
N GLU A 72 42.96 -6.26 -27.48
CA GLU A 72 43.63 -5.43 -26.46
C GLU A 72 42.80 -5.30 -25.17
N ILE A 73 42.13 -6.39 -24.78
CA ILE A 73 41.37 -6.51 -23.53
C ILE A 73 42.04 -7.53 -22.59
N GLY A 74 41.93 -7.33 -21.27
CA GLY A 74 42.51 -8.27 -20.31
C GLY A 74 41.97 -9.70 -20.48
N THR A 75 42.83 -10.70 -20.31
CA THR A 75 42.47 -12.12 -20.47
C THR A 75 41.29 -12.53 -19.58
N ASP A 76 41.21 -12.00 -18.36
CA ASP A 76 40.11 -12.28 -17.43
C ASP A 76 38.78 -11.72 -17.94
N LEU A 77 38.79 -10.54 -18.56
CA LEU A 77 37.60 -9.94 -19.17
C LEU A 77 37.15 -10.72 -20.41
N ALA A 78 38.10 -11.15 -21.25
CA ALA A 78 37.79 -12.01 -22.38
C ALA A 78 37.17 -13.34 -21.91
N ALA A 79 37.71 -13.96 -20.84
CA ALA A 79 37.17 -15.19 -20.27
C ALA A 79 35.74 -15.01 -19.75
N LEU A 80 35.47 -13.90 -19.06
CA LEU A 80 34.14 -13.56 -18.56
C LEU A 80 33.12 -13.35 -19.68
N ILE A 81 33.49 -12.64 -20.74
CA ILE A 81 32.62 -12.42 -21.90
C ILE A 81 32.34 -13.75 -22.63
N ILE A 82 33.37 -14.59 -22.83
CA ILE A 82 33.19 -15.93 -23.43
C ILE A 82 32.22 -16.76 -22.60
N GLN A 83 32.37 -16.75 -21.27
CA GLN A 83 31.45 -17.47 -20.39
C GLN A 83 30.01 -16.96 -20.54
N GLN A 84 29.78 -15.65 -20.53
CA GLN A 84 28.45 -15.04 -20.71
C GLN A 84 27.82 -15.41 -22.07
N LEU A 85 28.60 -15.35 -23.15
CA LEU A 85 28.14 -15.74 -24.49
C LEU A 85 27.79 -17.24 -24.57
N SER A 86 28.50 -18.08 -23.83
CA SER A 86 28.20 -19.51 -23.73
C SER A 86 26.93 -19.77 -22.93
N GLU A 87 26.71 -19.07 -21.82
CA GLU A 87 25.49 -19.15 -21.00
C GLU A 87 24.25 -18.72 -21.79
N GLN A 88 24.41 -17.74 -22.69
CA GLN A 88 23.36 -17.28 -23.61
C GLN A 88 23.14 -18.19 -24.84
N ASN A 89 23.86 -19.32 -24.94
CA ASN A 89 23.87 -20.22 -26.10
C ASN A 89 24.26 -19.55 -27.43
N LEU A 90 25.05 -18.47 -27.41
CA LEU A 90 25.54 -17.81 -28.63
C LEU A 90 26.81 -18.48 -29.16
N ILE A 91 27.59 -19.07 -28.27
CA ILE A 91 28.72 -19.93 -28.60
C ILE A 91 28.55 -21.28 -27.89
N ASN A 92 29.04 -22.35 -28.51
CA ASN A 92 29.01 -23.69 -27.93
C ASN A 92 30.24 -23.97 -27.05
N ASN A 93 30.25 -25.13 -26.40
CA ASN A 93 31.34 -25.58 -25.52
C ASN A 93 32.73 -25.70 -26.20
N LYS A 94 32.79 -25.57 -27.53
CA LYS A 94 34.02 -25.58 -28.33
C LYS A 94 34.42 -24.18 -28.84
N GLY A 95 33.66 -23.14 -28.47
CA GLY A 95 33.88 -21.75 -28.89
C GLY A 95 33.27 -21.36 -30.24
N PHE A 96 32.60 -22.28 -30.95
CA PHE A 96 31.96 -21.97 -32.22
C PHE A 96 30.61 -21.28 -32.02
N LEU A 97 30.26 -20.37 -32.93
CA LEU A 97 28.95 -19.74 -32.95
C LEU A 97 27.86 -20.79 -33.20
N THR A 98 26.77 -20.70 -32.44
CA THR A 98 25.54 -21.43 -32.71
C THR A 98 24.76 -20.74 -33.84
N GLU A 99 23.70 -21.35 -34.36
CA GLU A 99 22.79 -20.67 -35.31
C GLU A 99 22.24 -19.35 -34.73
N GLN A 100 21.99 -19.33 -33.42
CA GLN A 100 21.56 -18.12 -32.71
C GLN A 100 22.68 -17.07 -32.66
N GLY A 101 23.92 -17.45 -32.35
CA GLY A 101 25.07 -16.54 -32.34
C GLY A 101 25.38 -15.96 -33.72
N LEU A 102 25.30 -16.80 -34.76
CA LEU A 102 25.48 -16.38 -36.15
C LEU A 102 24.39 -15.37 -36.56
N GLY A 103 23.13 -15.67 -36.26
CA GLY A 103 22.02 -14.77 -36.55
C GLY A 103 22.15 -13.41 -35.85
N ILE A 104 22.55 -13.37 -34.57
CA ILE A 104 22.79 -12.10 -33.87
C ILE A 104 23.92 -11.31 -34.52
N LEU A 105 25.03 -11.98 -34.86
CA LEU A 105 26.18 -11.32 -35.48
C LEU A 105 25.82 -10.78 -36.87
N GLU A 106 25.11 -11.55 -37.70
CA GLU A 106 24.64 -11.12 -39.03
C GLU A 106 23.64 -9.96 -38.94
N HIS A 107 22.63 -10.04 -38.08
CA HIS A 107 21.65 -8.97 -37.87
C HIS A 107 22.27 -7.67 -37.33
N GLU A 108 23.34 -7.77 -36.54
CA GLU A 108 24.08 -6.59 -36.06
C GLU A 108 25.11 -6.05 -37.08
N THR A 109 25.47 -6.82 -38.11
CA THR A 109 26.47 -6.44 -39.13
C THR A 109 25.79 -5.91 -40.39
N LEU A 110 24.69 -6.53 -40.81
CA LEU A 110 23.77 -6.06 -41.84
C LEU A 110 22.75 -5.15 -41.19
N ALA A 111 23.02 -3.84 -41.16
CA ALA A 111 21.99 -2.86 -40.83
C ALA A 111 20.95 -2.73 -41.99
N SER A 112 20.27 -3.82 -42.34
CA SER A 112 18.99 -3.75 -43.03
C SER A 112 17.98 -3.23 -42.01
N GLN A 113 17.97 -1.91 -41.83
CA GLN A 113 17.01 -1.26 -40.95
C GLN A 113 15.64 -1.40 -41.59
N ASP A 114 14.81 -2.28 -41.04
CA ASP A 114 13.40 -2.39 -41.42
C ASP A 114 12.75 -1.01 -41.29
N MET A 115 12.12 -0.56 -42.37
CA MET A 115 11.42 0.72 -42.40
C MET A 115 10.01 0.52 -41.85
N VAL A 116 9.63 1.33 -40.86
CA VAL A 116 8.33 1.24 -40.21
C VAL A 116 7.59 2.56 -40.39
N ALA A 117 6.33 2.47 -40.80
CA ALA A 117 5.43 3.61 -40.81
C ALA A 117 4.88 3.82 -39.40
N GLY A 118 4.88 5.07 -38.95
CA GLY A 118 4.35 5.45 -37.65
C GLY A 118 4.03 6.93 -37.59
N PHE A 119 3.77 7.39 -36.38
CA PHE A 119 3.27 8.72 -36.08
C PHE A 119 4.18 9.41 -35.09
N ILE A 120 4.48 10.68 -35.39
CA ILE A 120 5.14 11.61 -34.49
C ILE A 120 4.18 12.74 -34.13
N PHE A 121 4.42 13.36 -32.99
CA PHE A 121 3.56 14.40 -32.44
C PHE A 121 4.39 15.65 -32.20
N GLN A 122 3.87 16.80 -32.58
CA GLN A 122 4.53 18.10 -32.42
C GLN A 122 3.69 19.00 -31.53
N ASP A 123 4.36 19.67 -30.59
CA ASP A 123 3.76 20.75 -29.81
C ASP A 123 3.34 21.89 -30.75
N PRO A 124 2.05 22.26 -30.77
CA PRO A 124 1.52 23.24 -31.71
C PRO A 124 2.07 24.66 -31.48
N TRP A 125 2.68 24.98 -30.34
CA TRP A 125 3.22 26.32 -30.08
C TRP A 125 4.72 26.43 -30.33
N THR A 126 5.50 25.41 -29.99
CA THR A 126 6.99 25.53 -29.96
C THR A 126 7.70 24.79 -31.06
N ARG A 127 6.98 24.06 -31.92
CA ARG A 127 7.53 23.19 -32.99
C ARG A 127 8.31 21.97 -32.47
N GLU A 128 8.51 21.86 -31.16
CA GLU A 128 9.21 20.74 -30.57
C GLU A 128 8.41 19.45 -30.71
N LEU A 129 9.10 18.36 -31.03
CA LEU A 129 8.47 17.05 -31.09
C LEU A 129 8.32 16.47 -29.68
N PHE A 130 7.20 15.81 -29.45
CA PHE A 130 7.13 14.79 -28.41
C PHE A 130 8.20 13.74 -28.71
N PRO A 131 8.98 13.29 -27.71
CA PRO A 131 10.02 12.28 -27.90
C PRO A 131 9.43 10.87 -28.04
N ARG A 132 8.50 10.70 -28.99
CA ARG A 132 7.60 9.56 -29.14
C ARG A 132 7.42 9.24 -30.62
N PHE A 133 7.57 7.97 -30.97
CA PHE A 133 7.25 7.43 -32.28
C PHE A 133 6.31 6.26 -32.06
N VAL A 134 5.08 6.37 -32.55
CA VAL A 134 4.05 5.35 -32.31
C VAL A 134 3.64 4.72 -33.63
N GLU A 135 3.71 3.40 -33.74
CA GLU A 135 3.38 2.70 -34.99
C GLU A 135 1.88 2.74 -35.33
N ARG A 136 1.01 2.84 -34.31
CA ARG A 136 -0.46 2.83 -34.45
C ARG A 136 -1.10 3.88 -33.56
N GLN A 137 -2.09 4.59 -34.08
CA GLN A 137 -2.90 5.49 -33.27
C GLN A 137 -3.97 4.70 -32.50
N GLU A 138 -4.10 5.00 -31.21
CA GLU A 138 -5.16 4.47 -30.35
C GLU A 138 -6.15 5.61 -30.04
N TYR A 139 -7.40 5.44 -30.46
CA TYR A 139 -8.44 6.45 -30.28
C TYR A 139 -9.20 6.21 -28.99
N ALA A 140 -9.51 7.30 -28.28
CA ALA A 140 -10.40 7.25 -27.13
C ALA A 140 -11.84 7.06 -27.60
N GLU A 141 -12.59 6.19 -26.90
CA GLU A 141 -14.05 6.26 -26.94
C GLU A 141 -14.50 7.52 -26.19
N VAL A 142 -15.32 8.35 -26.84
CA VAL A 142 -15.76 9.64 -26.28
C VAL A 142 -17.28 9.79 -26.42
N ASN A 143 -17.87 10.45 -25.43
CA ASN A 143 -19.26 10.89 -25.49
C ASN A 143 -19.31 12.41 -25.31
N PHE A 144 -20.06 13.12 -26.16
CA PHE A 144 -20.15 14.58 -26.08
C PHE A 144 -21.19 14.99 -25.04
N ASN A 145 -20.77 15.78 -24.07
CA ASN A 145 -21.67 16.34 -23.06
C ASN A 145 -22.55 17.46 -23.62
N GLN A 146 -23.48 17.98 -22.82
CA GLN A 146 -24.41 19.05 -23.23
C GLN A 146 -23.70 20.32 -23.73
N GLY A 147 -22.47 20.58 -23.29
CA GLY A 147 -21.64 21.69 -23.77
C GLY A 147 -20.87 21.40 -25.06
N GLY A 148 -21.04 20.21 -25.64
CA GLY A 148 -20.33 19.73 -26.82
C GLY A 148 -18.86 19.37 -26.56
N TYR A 149 -18.45 19.17 -25.31
CA TYR A 149 -17.09 18.72 -24.99
C TYR A 149 -17.05 17.19 -24.80
N PRO A 150 -15.98 16.50 -25.21
CA PRO A 150 -15.88 15.06 -25.04
C PRO A 150 -15.58 14.67 -23.59
N ASP A 151 -16.41 13.79 -23.04
CA ASP A 151 -16.12 13.00 -21.86
C ASP A 151 -15.52 11.66 -22.31
N LEU A 152 -14.40 11.26 -21.69
CA LEU A 152 -13.70 10.02 -21.99
C LEU A 152 -14.50 8.84 -21.43
N LEU A 153 -14.79 7.85 -22.28
CA LEU A 153 -15.47 6.63 -21.86
C LEU A 153 -14.45 5.56 -21.47
N PHE A 154 -14.49 5.16 -20.21
CA PHE A 154 -13.78 4.00 -19.68
C PHE A 154 -14.78 2.90 -19.28
N GLY A 155 -14.29 1.70 -18.97
CA GLY A 155 -15.12 0.59 -18.50
C GLY A 155 -15.69 -0.27 -19.63
N THR A 156 -16.79 -0.97 -19.37
CA THR A 156 -17.44 -1.87 -20.34
C THR A 156 -18.80 -1.32 -20.73
N THR A 157 -19.37 -1.78 -21.84
CA THR A 157 -20.71 -1.37 -22.30
C THR A 157 -21.80 -1.51 -21.23
N GLY A 158 -21.68 -2.50 -20.32
CA GLY A 158 -22.64 -2.70 -19.22
C GLY A 158 -22.40 -1.86 -17.96
N LYS A 159 -21.21 -1.25 -17.82
CA LYS A 159 -20.83 -0.36 -16.72
C LYS A 159 -19.90 0.75 -17.25
N PRO A 160 -20.44 1.71 -18.01
CA PRO A 160 -19.65 2.80 -18.56
C PRO A 160 -19.18 3.74 -17.43
N ASP A 161 -17.92 4.13 -17.46
CA ASP A 161 -17.28 5.09 -16.56
C ASP A 161 -16.86 6.33 -17.36
N TYR A 162 -17.73 7.35 -17.36
CA TYR A 162 -17.47 8.61 -18.05
C TYR A 162 -16.58 9.52 -17.20
N ARG A 163 -15.44 9.94 -17.76
CA ARG A 163 -14.48 10.82 -17.12
C ARG A 163 -14.36 12.12 -17.90
N ARG A 164 -14.70 13.23 -17.25
CA ARG A 164 -14.54 14.55 -17.84
C ARG A 164 -13.07 14.90 -18.01
N ALA A 165 -12.69 15.29 -19.22
CA ALA A 165 -11.37 15.83 -19.51
C ALA A 165 -11.44 17.34 -19.77
N TYR A 166 -10.46 18.08 -19.27
CA TYR A 166 -10.34 19.50 -19.59
C TYR A 166 -9.83 19.63 -21.03
N MET A 167 -10.55 20.39 -21.86
CA MET A 167 -10.16 20.70 -23.23
C MET A 167 -9.93 22.21 -23.35
N PRO A 168 -8.68 22.67 -23.52
CA PRO A 168 -8.39 24.08 -23.69
C PRO A 168 -8.85 24.53 -25.08
N LEU A 169 -9.99 25.21 -25.16
CA LEU A 169 -10.49 25.82 -26.40
C LEU A 169 -10.90 27.28 -26.14
N PRO A 170 -10.65 28.21 -27.09
CA PRO A 170 -9.94 28.01 -28.36
C PRO A 170 -8.43 27.80 -28.19
N ILE A 171 -7.77 27.24 -29.21
CA ILE A 171 -6.30 27.16 -29.30
C ILE A 171 -5.82 28.24 -30.27
N GLU A 172 -5.05 29.20 -29.77
CA GLU A 172 -4.52 30.34 -30.51
C GLU A 172 -2.99 30.21 -30.69
N ASP A 173 -2.42 31.03 -31.58
CA ASP A 173 -0.98 31.13 -31.85
C ASP A 173 -0.29 29.81 -32.26
N VAL A 174 -0.99 28.98 -33.03
CA VAL A 174 -0.46 27.70 -33.50
C VAL A 174 0.50 27.86 -34.67
N VAL A 175 1.62 27.17 -34.58
CA VAL A 175 2.65 27.12 -35.61
C VAL A 175 2.57 25.78 -36.33
N LYS A 176 2.46 25.83 -37.66
CA LYS A 176 2.54 24.66 -38.54
C LYS A 176 3.86 24.71 -39.26
N THR A 177 4.80 23.91 -38.80
CA THR A 177 6.10 23.79 -39.45
C THR A 177 6.51 22.34 -39.39
N GLN A 178 6.69 21.74 -40.57
CA GLN A 178 7.10 20.35 -40.69
C GLN A 178 8.45 20.14 -39.98
N PRO A 179 8.58 19.12 -39.11
CA PRO A 179 9.83 18.86 -38.39
C PRO A 179 10.92 18.39 -39.35
N SER A 180 12.18 18.66 -39.03
CA SER A 180 13.28 18.16 -39.84
C SER A 180 13.47 16.64 -39.65
N PRO A 181 14.01 15.91 -40.64
CA PRO A 181 14.39 14.50 -40.46
C PRO A 181 15.29 14.25 -39.24
N GLN A 182 16.12 15.22 -38.86
CA GLN A 182 16.98 15.14 -37.67
C GLN A 182 16.16 15.16 -36.38
N ASP A 183 15.16 16.03 -36.29
CA ASP A 183 14.25 16.11 -35.14
C ASP A 183 13.50 14.78 -34.97
N ILE A 184 13.07 14.19 -36.09
CA ILE A 184 12.37 12.90 -36.11
C ILE A 184 13.28 11.78 -35.60
N LEU A 185 14.53 11.68 -36.09
CA LEU A 185 15.49 10.70 -35.59
C LEU A 185 15.74 10.87 -34.10
N GLN A 186 15.82 12.11 -33.61
CA GLN A 186 16.03 12.38 -32.20
C GLN A 186 14.81 11.94 -31.36
N ALA A 187 13.59 12.20 -31.84
CA ALA A 187 12.35 11.77 -31.18
C ALA A 187 12.25 10.24 -31.12
N VAL A 188 12.53 9.53 -32.22
CA VAL A 188 12.55 8.05 -32.30
C VAL A 188 13.57 7.47 -31.31
N ARG A 189 14.80 7.99 -31.29
CA ARG A 189 15.84 7.52 -30.36
C ARG A 189 15.48 7.74 -28.90
N LYS A 190 14.91 8.91 -28.56
CA LYS A 190 14.46 9.20 -27.19
C LYS A 190 13.30 8.28 -26.77
N HIS A 191 12.41 7.93 -27.70
CA HIS A 191 11.34 6.97 -27.44
C HIS A 191 11.88 5.58 -27.11
N GLU A 192 12.79 5.06 -27.92
CA GLU A 192 13.47 3.78 -27.67
C GLU A 192 14.22 3.75 -26.34
N LYS A 193 14.98 4.81 -26.03
CA LYS A 193 15.66 4.93 -24.74
C LYS A 193 14.65 4.85 -23.58
N ALA A 194 13.53 5.55 -23.68
CA ALA A 194 12.48 5.52 -22.66
C ALA A 194 11.80 4.14 -22.52
N LEU A 195 11.59 3.41 -23.63
CA LEU A 195 11.06 2.04 -23.59
C LEU A 195 12.03 1.06 -22.90
N ARG A 196 13.35 1.21 -23.10
CA ARG A 196 14.34 0.36 -22.42
C ARG A 196 14.33 0.53 -20.90
N TYR A 197 14.27 1.78 -20.43
CA TYR A 197 14.12 2.05 -19.00
C TYR A 197 12.79 1.54 -18.43
N ARG A 198 11.76 1.36 -19.26
CA ARG A 198 10.49 0.74 -18.84
C ARG A 198 10.61 -0.78 -18.66
N THR A 199 11.45 -1.45 -19.45
CA THR A 199 11.63 -2.92 -19.41
C THR A 199 12.59 -3.37 -18.30
N PHE A 200 13.56 -2.54 -17.91
CA PHE A 200 14.47 -2.78 -16.78
C PHE A 200 14.08 -1.87 -15.61
N SER A 201 13.21 -2.36 -14.72
CA SER A 201 12.97 -1.74 -13.42
C SER A 201 13.88 -2.40 -12.40
N GLU A 202 14.73 -1.57 -11.76
CA GLU A 202 15.77 -1.85 -10.77
C GLU A 202 17.18 -2.04 -11.37
N GLU A 203 18.10 -1.18 -10.92
CA GLU A 203 19.55 -1.10 -11.18
C GLU A 203 20.02 -0.40 -12.47
N LEU A 204 20.22 0.92 -12.38
CA LEU A 204 21.54 1.59 -12.43
C LEU A 204 21.33 3.09 -12.67
N ASP A 205 21.55 3.90 -11.62
CA ASP A 205 21.97 5.30 -11.76
C ASP A 205 23.39 5.27 -12.34
N GLY A 206 23.48 5.34 -13.66
CA GLY A 206 24.72 5.33 -14.41
C GLY A 206 24.71 6.51 -15.38
N ASP A 207 25.46 7.54 -15.00
CA ASP A 207 25.75 8.73 -15.78
C ASP A 207 26.65 8.36 -16.98
N ASP A 208 26.06 7.83 -18.06
CA ASP A 208 26.75 7.60 -19.34
C ASP A 208 26.24 8.59 -20.40
N ASP A 209 26.53 9.88 -20.14
CA ASP A 209 26.66 10.89 -21.17
C ASP A 209 27.97 10.66 -21.95
N VAL A 210 27.98 9.69 -22.87
CA VAL A 210 29.00 9.63 -23.94
C VAL A 210 28.31 9.62 -25.29
N TRP A 211 28.14 10.82 -25.81
CA TRP A 211 27.80 11.13 -27.18
C TRP A 211 28.80 10.48 -28.14
N THR A 212 28.39 9.44 -28.87
CA THR A 212 29.11 9.02 -30.08
C THR A 212 28.29 9.37 -31.31
N PHE A 213 28.76 10.39 -32.02
CA PHE A 213 28.23 10.91 -33.29
C PHE A 213 28.20 9.90 -34.45
N ASN A 214 28.56 8.62 -34.24
CA ASN A 214 28.90 7.68 -35.32
C ASN A 214 27.80 6.69 -35.72
N GLN A 215 26.54 6.87 -35.32
CA GLN A 215 25.44 5.96 -35.70
C GLN A 215 24.16 6.69 -36.12
N VAL A 216 24.27 7.84 -36.78
CA VAL A 216 23.11 8.49 -37.41
C VAL A 216 22.60 7.56 -38.52
N PRO A 217 21.39 6.96 -38.41
CA PRO A 217 20.76 6.32 -39.56
C PRO A 217 20.75 7.33 -40.70
N ASN A 218 21.07 6.92 -41.93
CA ASN A 218 21.18 7.84 -43.05
C ASN A 218 19.92 8.74 -43.12
N ILE A 219 20.10 10.04 -42.91
CA ILE A 219 19.03 11.05 -42.79
C ILE A 219 18.13 11.04 -44.03
N GLN A 220 18.66 10.58 -45.17
CA GLN A 220 17.96 10.40 -46.44
C GLN A 220 16.82 9.36 -46.42
N ARG A 221 16.60 8.63 -45.32
CA ARG A 221 15.60 7.55 -45.25
C ARG A 221 14.29 7.94 -44.57
N ILE A 222 14.15 9.15 -44.03
CA ILE A 222 12.88 9.57 -43.44
C ILE A 222 12.03 10.24 -44.51
N SER A 223 10.83 9.70 -44.73
CA SER A 223 9.84 10.27 -45.64
C SER A 223 8.53 10.51 -44.91
N PHE A 224 7.93 11.67 -45.14
CA PHE A 224 6.56 11.93 -44.74
C PHE A 224 5.62 11.19 -45.68
N VAL A 225 4.59 10.56 -45.11
CA VAL A 225 3.52 9.93 -45.90
C VAL A 225 2.52 10.99 -46.35
N GLU A 226 2.29 11.99 -45.51
CA GLU A 226 1.38 13.12 -45.75
C GLU A 226 2.13 14.43 -45.51
N GLU A 227 1.90 15.43 -46.38
CA GLU A 227 2.58 16.73 -46.30
C GLU A 227 2.00 17.63 -45.19
N GLU A 228 0.69 17.55 -44.94
CA GLU A 228 0.03 18.35 -43.91
C GLU A 228 -0.16 17.56 -42.60
N PRO A 229 0.11 18.16 -41.43
CA PRO A 229 -0.23 17.54 -40.15
C PRO A 229 -1.73 17.54 -39.88
N VAL A 230 -2.17 16.49 -39.18
CA VAL A 230 -3.54 16.37 -38.66
C VAL A 230 -3.59 16.85 -37.20
N PRO A 231 -4.54 17.72 -36.80
CA PRO A 231 -4.71 18.07 -35.40
C PRO A 231 -5.26 16.88 -34.62
N VAL A 232 -4.73 16.64 -33.42
CA VAL A 232 -5.22 15.60 -32.51
C VAL A 232 -5.21 16.10 -31.06
N TRP A 233 -6.05 15.50 -30.23
CA TRP A 233 -6.02 15.67 -28.77
C TRP A 233 -5.35 14.46 -28.12
N LEU A 234 -4.23 14.68 -27.45
CA LEU A 234 -3.54 13.66 -26.65
C LEU A 234 -4.13 13.62 -25.25
N THR A 235 -4.66 12.48 -24.85
CA THR A 235 -5.21 12.28 -23.50
C THR A 235 -4.08 12.11 -22.49
N THR A 236 -4.11 12.91 -21.43
CA THR A 236 -3.23 12.79 -20.26
C THR A 236 -4.02 13.14 -18.98
N PHE A 237 -3.40 13.04 -17.81
CA PHE A 237 -3.97 13.54 -16.57
C PHE A 237 -2.93 14.21 -15.69
N LEU A 238 -3.40 15.23 -14.98
CA LEU A 238 -2.75 15.87 -13.85
C LEU A 238 -3.02 15.05 -12.60
N TYR A 239 -2.08 14.94 -11.67
CA TYR A 239 -2.30 14.22 -10.42
C TYR A 239 -1.49 14.77 -9.24
N LEU A 240 -1.99 14.49 -8.03
CA LEU A 240 -1.28 14.70 -6.77
C LEU A 240 -0.67 13.38 -6.28
N PRO A 241 0.62 13.31 -5.95
CA PRO A 241 1.23 12.10 -5.43
C PRO A 241 0.77 11.87 -3.98
N LYS A 242 0.49 10.62 -3.61
CA LYS A 242 -0.03 10.28 -2.27
C LYS A 242 1.01 10.45 -1.15
N ASN A 243 2.30 10.26 -1.45
CA ASN A 243 3.38 10.17 -0.45
C ASN A 243 4.66 10.96 -0.84
N SER A 244 4.56 12.11 -1.53
CA SER A 244 5.79 12.82 -1.91
C SER A 244 6.19 13.85 -0.84
N SER A 245 7.39 13.66 -0.26
CA SER A 245 8.17 14.72 0.40
C SER A 245 8.67 15.79 -0.59
N SER A 246 8.26 15.71 -1.85
CA SER A 246 8.73 16.60 -2.91
C SER A 246 8.14 18.00 -2.73
N THR A 247 8.93 19.00 -3.09
CA THR A 247 8.55 20.43 -3.12
C THR A 247 7.50 20.76 -4.18
N THR A 248 7.05 19.77 -4.96
CA THR A 248 6.30 19.99 -6.19
C THR A 248 4.85 19.55 -6.02
N SER A 249 3.93 20.51 -5.99
CA SER A 249 2.55 20.28 -5.54
C SER A 249 1.66 19.45 -6.46
N TRP A 250 2.05 19.10 -7.69
CA TRP A 250 1.26 18.28 -8.63
C TRP A 250 2.14 17.79 -9.77
N TYR A 251 1.72 16.78 -10.53
CA TYR A 251 2.44 16.17 -11.67
C TYR A 251 1.52 15.99 -12.88
N ILE A 252 2.08 15.74 -14.06
CA ILE A 252 1.33 15.39 -15.28
C ILE A 252 1.90 14.12 -15.90
N CYS A 253 1.02 13.24 -16.34
CA CYS A 253 1.37 11.97 -16.96
C CYS A 253 1.87 12.18 -18.41
N ASP A 254 2.76 11.32 -18.88
CA ASP A 254 3.09 11.22 -20.29
C ASP A 254 1.89 10.61 -21.06
N PRO A 255 1.41 11.25 -22.16
CA PRO A 255 0.25 10.76 -22.90
C PRO A 255 0.41 9.37 -23.53
N PHE A 256 1.63 8.82 -23.52
CA PHE A 256 1.99 7.53 -24.12
C PHE A 256 2.39 6.48 -23.06
N GLY A 257 2.10 6.74 -21.78
CA GLY A 257 2.20 5.73 -20.72
C GLY A 257 3.60 5.50 -20.15
N LEU A 258 4.46 6.52 -20.19
CA LEU A 258 5.85 6.45 -19.71
C LEU A 258 6.09 7.14 -18.35
N GLY A 259 5.08 7.23 -17.49
CA GLY A 259 5.23 7.86 -16.17
C GLY A 259 4.92 9.35 -16.17
N ASP A 260 5.56 10.11 -15.28
CA ASP A 260 5.45 11.56 -15.25
C ASP A 260 6.25 12.24 -16.37
N SER A 261 5.74 13.38 -16.84
CA SER A 261 6.38 14.18 -17.89
C SER A 261 6.68 15.60 -17.37
N PRO A 262 7.86 15.81 -16.75
CA PRO A 262 8.33 17.15 -16.39
C PRO A 262 8.38 18.10 -17.60
N TRP A 263 8.60 17.53 -18.78
CA TRP A 263 8.59 18.28 -20.01
C TRP A 263 7.21 18.87 -20.32
N LEU A 264 6.20 18.01 -20.39
CA LEU A 264 4.82 18.43 -20.67
C LEU A 264 4.31 19.41 -19.60
N ARG A 265 4.71 19.21 -18.35
CA ARG A 265 4.41 20.13 -17.24
C ARG A 265 4.91 21.55 -17.52
N ARG A 266 6.20 21.71 -17.87
CA ARG A 266 6.79 23.02 -18.16
C ARG A 266 6.06 23.71 -19.33
N LYS A 267 5.70 22.94 -20.36
CA LYS A 267 4.90 23.47 -21.48
C LYS A 267 3.53 23.93 -21.02
N LEU A 268 2.84 23.14 -20.21
CA LEU A 268 1.54 23.48 -19.67
C LEU A 268 1.59 24.74 -18.80
N GLU A 269 2.61 24.89 -17.94
CA GLU A 269 2.81 26.08 -17.11
C GLU A 269 3.01 27.36 -17.95
N ILE A 270 3.73 27.26 -19.07
CA ILE A 270 3.87 28.37 -20.01
C ILE A 270 2.49 28.73 -20.62
N GLN A 271 1.71 27.73 -21.01
CA GLN A 271 0.40 27.95 -21.63
C GLN A 271 -0.63 28.50 -20.64
N ILE A 272 -0.61 28.07 -19.38
CA ILE A 272 -1.44 28.64 -18.31
C ILE A 272 -1.20 30.15 -18.15
N LYS A 273 0.05 30.60 -18.29
CA LYS A 273 0.40 32.02 -18.19
C LYS A 273 0.03 32.83 -19.43
N LYS A 274 0.15 32.23 -20.61
CA LYS A 274 0.00 32.94 -21.90
C LYS A 274 -1.43 32.91 -22.46
N ASN A 275 -2.12 31.78 -22.33
CA ASN A 275 -3.36 31.52 -23.05
C ASN A 275 -4.59 31.51 -22.12
N PRO A 276 -5.59 32.38 -22.34
CA PRO A 276 -6.80 32.47 -21.52
C PRO A 276 -7.56 31.14 -21.39
N SER A 277 -7.57 30.31 -22.44
CA SER A 277 -8.23 29.00 -22.49
C SER A 277 -7.67 27.98 -21.48
N PHE A 278 -6.54 28.28 -20.84
CA PHE A 278 -5.93 27.43 -19.79
C PHE A 278 -6.19 27.96 -18.37
N ARG A 279 -6.82 29.13 -18.19
CA ARG A 279 -7.13 29.67 -16.85
C ARG A 279 -8.08 28.78 -16.05
N GLY A 280 -9.06 28.15 -16.72
CA GLY A 280 -9.95 27.17 -16.09
C GLY A 280 -9.18 25.98 -15.52
N LEU A 281 -8.14 25.53 -16.23
CA LEU A 281 -7.25 24.46 -15.76
C LEU A 281 -6.45 24.88 -14.53
N GLN A 282 -5.94 26.12 -14.51
CA GLN A 282 -5.23 26.64 -13.35
C GLN A 282 -6.12 26.64 -12.09
N LYS A 283 -7.39 27.02 -12.24
CA LYS A 283 -8.36 26.98 -11.14
C LYS A 283 -8.57 25.54 -10.64
N LEU A 284 -8.77 24.59 -11.55
CA LEU A 284 -8.91 23.17 -11.19
C LEU A 284 -7.67 22.62 -10.47
N ILE A 285 -6.46 23.01 -10.89
CA ILE A 285 -5.22 22.62 -10.23
C ILE A 285 -5.17 23.15 -8.78
N LEU A 286 -5.55 24.42 -8.57
CA LEU A 286 -5.57 25.02 -7.24
C LEU A 286 -6.62 24.37 -6.33
N GLU A 287 -7.84 24.14 -6.83
CA GLU A 287 -8.91 23.45 -6.10
C GLU A 287 -8.46 22.05 -5.63
N ILE A 288 -7.80 21.29 -6.51
CA ILE A 288 -7.26 19.96 -6.17
C ILE A 288 -6.19 20.04 -5.07
N ILE A 289 -5.32 21.06 -5.12
CA ILE A 289 -4.24 21.26 -4.13
C ILE A 289 -4.78 21.68 -2.77
N ASP A 290 -5.75 22.61 -2.72
CA ASP A 290 -6.28 23.13 -1.47
C ASP A 290 -7.07 22.06 -0.71
N GLU A 291 -7.94 21.29 -1.39
CA GLU A 291 -8.66 20.18 -0.76
C GLU A 291 -7.72 19.10 -0.19
N TYR A 292 -6.54 18.90 -0.79
CA TYR A 292 -5.56 17.92 -0.31
C TYR A 292 -4.86 18.37 0.98
N LYS A 293 -4.63 19.68 1.15
CA LYS A 293 -4.06 20.22 2.39
C LYS A 293 -5.01 20.03 3.57
N ASP A 294 -6.31 20.23 3.36
CA ASP A 294 -7.34 20.03 4.39
C ASP A 294 -7.40 18.56 4.84
N GLU A 295 -7.33 17.61 3.91
CA GLU A 295 -7.36 16.18 4.19
C GLU A 295 -6.11 15.72 4.98
N GLU A 296 -4.91 16.17 4.60
CA GLU A 296 -3.68 15.90 5.37
C GLU A 296 -3.73 16.50 6.79
N GLU A 297 -4.31 17.70 6.95
CA GLU A 297 -4.42 18.34 8.26
C GLU A 297 -5.39 17.60 9.19
N ILE A 298 -6.49 17.08 8.63
CA ILE A 298 -7.46 16.25 9.36
C ILE A 298 -6.83 14.94 9.81
N ASP A 299 -6.12 14.23 8.92
CA ASP A 299 -5.46 12.96 9.24
C ASP A 299 -4.37 13.14 10.31
N ARG A 300 -3.60 14.23 10.24
CA ARG A 300 -2.61 14.57 11.28
C ARG A 300 -3.28 14.87 12.62
N LYS A 301 -4.36 15.65 12.65
CA LYS A 301 -5.12 15.94 13.87
C LYS A 301 -5.70 14.67 14.48
N PHE A 302 -6.27 13.79 13.66
CA PHE A 302 -6.82 12.52 14.10
C PHE A 302 -5.75 11.58 14.66
N THR A 303 -4.61 11.46 13.98
CA THR A 303 -3.47 10.66 14.45
C THR A 303 -2.92 11.18 15.78
N ASN A 304 -2.77 12.50 15.91
CA ASN A 304 -2.32 13.14 17.15
C ASN A 304 -3.32 12.92 18.30
N LEU A 305 -4.63 12.96 18.05
CA LEU A 305 -5.66 12.67 19.04
C LEU A 305 -5.59 11.22 19.54
N ILE A 306 -5.39 10.25 18.64
CA ILE A 306 -5.24 8.82 19.01
C ILE A 306 -3.97 8.63 19.86
N GLN A 307 -2.87 9.26 19.46
CA GLN A 307 -1.60 9.17 20.18
C GLN A 307 -1.73 9.76 21.59
N GLN A 308 -2.34 10.95 21.72
CA GLN A 308 -2.61 11.59 23.00
C GLN A 308 -3.48 10.72 23.91
N ALA A 309 -4.56 10.13 23.37
CA ALA A 309 -5.43 9.24 24.14
C ALA A 309 -4.69 7.98 24.61
N ASN A 310 -3.73 7.47 23.82
CA ASN A 310 -2.91 6.32 24.20
C ASN A 310 -1.91 6.67 25.31
N GLU A 311 -1.20 7.79 25.19
CA GLU A 311 -0.28 8.28 26.22
C GLU A 311 -0.99 8.59 27.53
N GLU A 312 -2.17 9.22 27.46
CA GLU A 312 -2.99 9.46 28.64
C GLU A 312 -3.48 8.16 29.28
N ALA A 313 -3.88 7.16 28.48
CA ALA A 313 -4.27 5.85 29.00
C ALA A 313 -3.11 5.16 29.74
N GLU A 314 -1.89 5.18 29.18
CA GLU A 314 -0.70 4.65 29.85
C GLU A 314 -0.45 5.35 31.19
N MET A 315 -0.45 6.69 31.20
CA MET A 315 -0.25 7.47 32.41
C MET A 315 -1.32 7.18 33.47
N ARG A 316 -2.60 7.02 33.09
CA ARG A 316 -3.68 6.67 34.03
C ARG A 316 -3.50 5.27 34.62
N VAL A 317 -3.12 4.27 33.81
CA VAL A 317 -2.86 2.91 34.30
C VAL A 317 -1.69 2.90 35.27
N GLU A 318 -0.59 3.59 34.92
CA GLU A 318 0.58 3.72 35.79
C GLU A 318 0.29 4.51 37.06
N HIS A 319 -0.52 5.55 36.98
CA HIS A 319 -0.92 6.30 38.18
C HIS A 319 -1.71 5.40 39.14
N LYS A 320 -2.64 4.61 38.60
CA LYS A 320 -3.50 3.72 39.39
C LYS A 320 -2.75 2.52 39.95
N LEU A 321 -1.83 1.89 39.21
CA LEU A 321 -1.18 0.62 39.60
C LEU A 321 0.33 0.72 39.81
N THR A 322 0.89 1.93 39.74
CA THR A 322 2.34 2.24 39.67
C THR A 322 3.01 1.68 38.41
N ILE A 323 4.28 2.05 38.17
CA ILE A 323 5.06 1.55 37.03
C ILE A 323 5.32 0.03 37.08
N GLU A 324 5.13 -0.62 38.23
CA GLU A 324 5.37 -2.05 38.41
C GLU A 324 4.45 -2.93 37.55
N ILE A 325 3.27 -2.45 37.15
CA ILE A 325 2.36 -3.15 36.25
C ILE A 325 3.00 -3.48 34.89
N ARG A 326 4.01 -2.71 34.45
CA ARG A 326 4.74 -2.97 33.20
C ARG A 326 5.48 -4.31 33.20
N ARG A 327 5.78 -4.91 34.37
CA ARG A 327 6.33 -6.28 34.44
C ARG A 327 5.36 -7.33 33.86
N TRP A 328 4.07 -6.98 33.75
CA TRP A 328 3.01 -7.83 33.26
C TRP A 328 2.48 -7.31 31.92
N ASP A 329 3.34 -7.23 30.90
CA ASP A 329 3.07 -6.63 29.58
C ASP A 329 1.69 -6.94 29.01
N ARG A 330 1.27 -8.21 29.08
CA ARG A 330 -0.03 -8.63 28.55
C ARG A 330 -1.21 -8.03 29.31
N VAL A 331 -1.13 -7.95 30.63
CA VAL A 331 -2.18 -7.33 31.47
C VAL A 331 -2.14 -5.81 31.32
N PHE A 332 -0.94 -5.23 31.31
CA PHE A 332 -0.72 -3.79 31.10
C PHE A 332 -1.31 -3.32 29.77
N ASN A 333 -0.96 -3.94 28.64
CA ASN A 333 -1.46 -3.55 27.32
C ASN A 333 -2.99 -3.66 27.21
N ASN A 334 -3.60 -4.65 27.88
CA ASN A 334 -5.06 -4.76 27.92
C ASN A 334 -5.70 -3.67 28.77
N LEU A 335 -5.07 -3.28 29.90
CA LEU A 335 -5.53 -2.17 30.74
C LEU A 335 -5.45 -0.84 30.00
N VAL A 336 -4.33 -0.58 29.30
CA VAL A 336 -4.17 0.61 28.45
C VAL A 336 -5.23 0.64 27.36
N GLY A 337 -5.49 -0.50 26.71
CA GLY A 337 -6.56 -0.61 25.72
C GLY A 337 -7.95 -0.28 26.30
N MET A 338 -8.25 -0.73 27.52
CA MET A 338 -9.51 -0.43 28.22
C MET A 338 -9.61 1.08 28.57
N GLU A 339 -8.57 1.67 29.18
CA GLU A 339 -8.54 3.10 29.53
C GLU A 339 -8.60 4.01 28.31
N ARG A 340 -7.90 3.67 27.22
CA ARG A 340 -7.95 4.43 25.98
C ARG A 340 -9.38 4.53 25.45
N THR A 341 -10.11 3.40 25.45
CA THR A 341 -11.51 3.40 25.02
C THR A 341 -12.42 4.16 25.98
N TYR A 342 -12.11 4.16 27.27
CA TYR A 342 -12.80 5.02 28.22
C TYR A 342 -12.55 6.51 27.94
N ILE A 343 -11.30 6.93 27.69
CA ILE A 343 -10.94 8.30 27.31
C ILE A 343 -11.63 8.72 26.01
N GLU A 344 -11.59 7.86 24.99
CA GLU A 344 -12.29 8.08 23.72
C GLU A 344 -13.79 8.27 23.94
N ALA A 345 -14.42 7.49 24.82
CA ALA A 345 -15.84 7.61 25.16
C ALA A 345 -16.14 8.93 25.90
N GLN A 346 -15.24 9.41 26.76
CA GLN A 346 -15.38 10.70 27.45
C GLN A 346 -15.29 11.89 26.49
N ALA A 347 -14.51 11.78 25.41
CA ALA A 347 -14.31 12.84 24.43
C ALA A 347 -15.49 13.01 23.44
N LEU A 348 -16.39 12.02 23.35
CA LEU A 348 -17.55 12.08 22.47
C LEU A 348 -18.68 12.90 23.13
N VAL A 349 -18.88 14.12 22.63
CA VAL A 349 -19.92 15.06 23.10
C VAL A 349 -21.34 14.60 22.72
N ASP A 350 -21.49 13.70 21.74
CA ASP A 350 -22.77 13.22 21.23
C ASP A 350 -23.20 11.86 21.83
N LEU A 351 -24.32 11.88 22.56
CA LEU A 351 -24.93 10.76 23.28
C LEU A 351 -25.32 9.54 22.40
N LYS A 352 -25.31 9.67 21.06
CA LYS A 352 -25.80 8.62 20.14
C LYS A 352 -24.89 7.40 20.02
N ASN A 353 -23.58 7.55 20.26
CA ASN A 353 -22.59 6.47 20.13
C ASN A 353 -22.03 5.99 21.48
N ILE A 354 -22.59 6.47 22.60
CA ILE A 354 -22.18 6.03 23.94
C ILE A 354 -22.45 4.52 24.15
N PRO A 355 -23.61 3.94 23.76
CA PRO A 355 -23.87 2.52 24.02
C PRO A 355 -22.82 1.58 23.42
N ASP A 356 -22.48 1.74 22.13
CA ASP A 356 -21.48 0.91 21.44
C ASP A 356 -20.08 1.05 22.08
N LYS A 357 -19.73 2.24 22.56
CA LYS A 357 -18.46 2.47 23.26
C LYS A 357 -18.46 1.88 24.67
N LEU A 358 -19.57 1.93 25.40
CA LEU A 358 -19.71 1.25 26.70
C LEU A 358 -19.56 -0.27 26.54
N ASP A 359 -20.08 -0.84 25.45
CA ASP A 359 -19.88 -2.25 25.11
C ASP A 359 -18.41 -2.59 24.86
N ASP A 360 -17.70 -1.78 24.06
CA ASP A 360 -16.27 -1.98 23.80
C ASP A 360 -15.43 -1.90 25.09
N ILE A 361 -15.78 -0.98 26.00
CA ILE A 361 -15.15 -0.89 27.33
C ILE A 361 -15.35 -2.20 28.10
N LEU A 362 -16.57 -2.74 28.18
CA LEU A 362 -16.84 -4.00 28.88
C LEU A 362 -16.11 -5.19 28.25
N VAL A 363 -16.03 -5.24 26.92
CA VAL A 363 -15.26 -6.27 26.20
C VAL A 363 -13.79 -6.20 26.59
N LYS A 364 -13.20 -5.00 26.64
CA LYS A 364 -11.80 -4.81 27.03
C LYS A 364 -11.57 -5.07 28.51
N ALA A 365 -12.49 -4.67 29.37
CA ALA A 365 -12.48 -4.99 30.80
C ALA A 365 -12.45 -6.51 31.05
N GLN A 366 -13.30 -7.28 30.38
CA GLN A 366 -13.27 -8.73 30.47
C GLN A 366 -11.96 -9.32 29.94
N LYS A 367 -11.41 -8.80 28.83
CA LYS A 367 -10.12 -9.24 28.29
C LYS A 367 -8.96 -9.04 29.27
N VAL A 368 -8.96 -7.94 30.04
CA VAL A 368 -7.95 -7.72 31.10
C VAL A 368 -8.01 -8.86 32.11
N VAL A 369 -9.20 -9.17 32.63
CA VAL A 369 -9.36 -10.22 33.65
C VAL A 369 -9.05 -11.60 33.08
N GLU A 370 -9.48 -11.91 31.86
CA GLU A 370 -9.12 -13.17 31.20
C GLU A 370 -7.61 -13.29 31.02
N SER A 371 -6.93 -12.22 30.62
CA SER A 371 -5.47 -12.18 30.55
C SER A 371 -4.83 -12.41 31.91
N LEU A 372 -5.37 -11.81 32.98
CA LEU A 372 -4.89 -12.00 34.34
C LEU A 372 -4.98 -13.48 34.77
N PHE A 373 -6.11 -14.14 34.54
CA PHE A 373 -6.25 -15.56 34.88
C PHE A 373 -5.40 -16.48 34.01
N LEU A 374 -5.10 -16.10 32.77
CA LEU A 374 -4.13 -16.81 31.95
C LEU A 374 -2.72 -16.70 32.53
N THR A 375 -2.32 -15.52 33.01
CA THR A 375 -1.06 -15.34 33.76
C THR A 375 -1.04 -16.19 35.04
N ILE A 376 -2.14 -16.22 35.82
CA ILE A 376 -2.24 -17.09 37.00
C ILE A 376 -2.06 -18.55 36.61
N ARG A 377 -2.68 -19.02 35.52
CA ARG A 377 -2.58 -20.40 35.04
C ARG A 377 -1.15 -20.78 34.65
N GLU A 378 -0.36 -19.85 34.10
CA GLU A 378 1.04 -20.09 33.74
C GLU A 378 1.90 -20.31 34.99
N ILE A 379 1.63 -19.59 36.08
CA ILE A 379 2.35 -19.69 37.36
C ILE A 379 1.84 -20.88 38.20
N TYR A 380 0.52 -21.12 38.16
CA TYR A 380 -0.18 -22.15 38.91
C TYR A 380 -0.93 -23.09 37.94
N PRO A 381 -0.23 -24.06 37.32
CA PRO A 381 -0.83 -24.98 36.38
C PRO A 381 -1.99 -25.77 36.99
N THR A 382 -3.02 -26.02 36.19
CA THR A 382 -4.25 -26.64 36.66
C THR A 382 -4.13 -28.10 37.05
N ALA A 383 -3.06 -28.80 36.64
CA ALA A 383 -2.75 -30.18 37.02
C ALA A 383 -3.96 -31.13 36.98
N LYS A 384 -4.86 -30.95 36.00
CA LYS A 384 -6.12 -31.70 35.84
C LYS A 384 -7.12 -31.56 37.01
N ALA A 385 -7.05 -30.49 37.81
CA ALA A 385 -7.98 -30.23 38.91
C ALA A 385 -9.46 -30.17 38.48
N TRP A 386 -9.74 -29.93 37.20
CA TRP A 386 -11.08 -30.04 36.60
C TRP A 386 -11.70 -31.44 36.73
N GLN A 387 -10.92 -32.49 36.97
CA GLN A 387 -11.40 -33.86 37.22
C GLN A 387 -12.18 -33.99 38.53
N LEU A 388 -12.03 -33.03 39.46
CA LEU A 388 -12.82 -32.99 40.69
C LEU A 388 -14.30 -32.69 40.42
N LEU A 389 -14.60 -32.05 39.29
CA LEU A 389 -15.98 -31.81 38.88
C LEU A 389 -16.58 -33.08 38.27
N SER A 390 -17.83 -33.38 38.60
CA SER A 390 -18.60 -34.44 37.95
C SER A 390 -19.24 -33.92 36.65
N PRO A 391 -19.14 -34.66 35.53
CA PRO A 391 -19.86 -34.31 34.30
C PRO A 391 -21.37 -34.51 34.42
N GLN A 392 -21.83 -35.34 35.37
CA GLN A 392 -23.24 -35.77 35.49
C GLN A 392 -23.94 -35.24 36.74
N ASP A 393 -23.19 -34.82 37.76
CA ASP A 393 -23.73 -34.37 39.05
C ASP A 393 -23.47 -32.87 39.26
N ARG A 394 -24.50 -32.05 38.98
CA ARG A 394 -24.44 -30.60 39.14
C ARG A 394 -24.47 -30.18 40.61
N GLU A 395 -25.21 -30.89 41.45
CA GLU A 395 -25.35 -30.54 42.87
C GLU A 395 -24.03 -30.77 43.59
N HIS A 396 -23.36 -31.89 43.30
CA HIS A 396 -21.99 -32.14 43.75
C HIS A 396 -21.04 -30.99 43.36
N ASN A 397 -21.07 -30.56 42.10
CA ASN A 397 -20.21 -29.46 41.63
C ASN A 397 -20.48 -28.15 42.36
N ARG A 398 -21.77 -27.78 42.55
CA ARG A 398 -22.14 -26.58 43.31
C ARG A 398 -21.62 -26.64 44.73
N ASN A 399 -21.81 -27.76 45.42
CA ASN A 399 -21.35 -27.95 46.79
C ASN A 399 -19.82 -27.90 46.89
N LEU A 400 -19.12 -28.53 45.94
CA LEU A 400 -17.65 -28.49 45.87
C LEU A 400 -17.13 -27.07 45.64
N LEU A 401 -17.63 -26.36 44.63
CA LEU A 401 -17.17 -25.03 44.26
C LEU A 401 -17.46 -24.00 45.36
N ASN A 402 -18.65 -24.04 45.96
CA ASN A 402 -18.97 -23.20 47.12
C ASN A 402 -18.09 -23.56 48.33
N GLY A 403 -17.87 -24.84 48.60
CA GLY A 403 -16.98 -25.27 49.67
C GLY A 403 -15.54 -24.78 49.48
N LEU A 404 -15.02 -24.76 48.26
CA LEU A 404 -13.71 -24.21 47.94
C LEU A 404 -13.67 -22.69 48.09
N ALA A 405 -14.65 -21.98 47.54
CA ALA A 405 -14.73 -20.52 47.65
C ALA A 405 -14.80 -20.07 49.12
N ASN A 406 -15.65 -20.71 49.92
CA ASN A 406 -15.78 -20.43 51.35
C ASN A 406 -14.47 -20.69 52.11
N LYS A 407 -13.75 -21.77 51.79
CA LYS A 407 -12.44 -22.07 52.40
C LYS A 407 -11.37 -21.03 52.11
N LEU A 408 -11.43 -20.37 50.95
CA LEU A 408 -10.51 -19.29 50.59
C LEU A 408 -10.92 -17.94 51.20
N GLY A 409 -12.17 -17.82 51.69
CA GLY A 409 -12.70 -16.58 52.28
C GLY A 409 -13.64 -15.79 51.37
N PHE A 410 -14.05 -16.33 50.22
CA PHE A 410 -15.04 -15.69 49.36
C PHE A 410 -16.47 -15.84 49.91
N ILE A 411 -17.31 -14.86 49.60
CA ILE A 411 -18.74 -14.90 49.90
C ILE A 411 -19.40 -16.04 49.11
N THR A 412 -20.18 -16.85 49.81
CA THR A 412 -20.97 -17.95 49.26
C THR A 412 -22.44 -17.82 49.70
N PRO A 413 -23.41 -18.33 48.93
CA PRO A 413 -23.25 -19.09 47.69
C PRO A 413 -22.80 -18.23 46.50
N LEU A 414 -21.95 -18.80 45.65
CA LEU A 414 -21.55 -18.23 44.37
C LEU A 414 -22.73 -18.21 43.38
N PRO A 415 -22.75 -17.27 42.41
CA PRO A 415 -23.80 -17.17 41.40
C PRO A 415 -23.99 -18.47 40.62
N SER A 416 -25.24 -18.84 40.30
CA SER A 416 -25.55 -20.05 39.54
C SER A 416 -24.92 -20.05 38.14
N SER A 417 -24.86 -18.89 37.49
CA SER A 417 -24.12 -18.61 36.26
C SER A 417 -22.66 -19.06 36.31
N LEU A 418 -22.03 -18.97 37.48
CA LEU A 418 -20.64 -19.37 37.70
C LEU A 418 -20.54 -20.87 38.03
N VAL A 419 -21.31 -21.36 39.00
CA VAL A 419 -21.18 -22.77 39.47
C VAL A 419 -21.79 -23.81 38.52
N ASP A 420 -22.64 -23.40 37.58
CA ASP A 420 -23.27 -24.30 36.59
C ASP A 420 -22.48 -24.44 35.28
N VAL A 421 -21.28 -23.84 35.19
CA VAL A 421 -20.41 -24.00 34.03
C VAL A 421 -20.02 -25.47 33.88
N LYS A 422 -20.33 -26.06 32.71
CA LYS A 422 -20.04 -27.46 32.41
C LYS A 422 -18.55 -27.78 32.59
N GLN A 423 -18.24 -28.92 33.21
CA GLN A 423 -16.86 -29.42 33.38
C GLN A 423 -16.03 -29.32 32.09
N GLY A 424 -16.59 -29.70 30.94
CA GLY A 424 -15.87 -29.64 29.66
C GLY A 424 -15.35 -28.25 29.30
N LYS A 425 -16.08 -27.18 29.67
CA LYS A 425 -15.62 -25.79 29.47
C LYS A 425 -14.50 -25.42 30.43
N VAL A 426 -14.61 -25.84 31.70
CA VAL A 426 -13.56 -25.64 32.71
C VAL A 426 -12.29 -26.38 32.31
N ARG A 427 -12.41 -27.63 31.84
CA ARG A 427 -11.31 -28.41 31.28
C ARG A 427 -10.66 -27.69 30.10
N PHE A 428 -11.45 -27.20 29.15
CA PHE A 428 -10.90 -26.52 27.98
C PHE A 428 -10.12 -25.25 28.36
N ALA A 429 -10.65 -24.44 29.28
CA ALA A 429 -9.96 -23.27 29.83
C ALA A 429 -8.67 -23.65 30.57
N ALA A 430 -8.74 -24.70 31.40
CA ALA A 430 -7.63 -25.21 32.21
C ALA A 430 -6.49 -25.81 31.36
N ASP A 431 -6.81 -26.63 30.37
CA ASP A 431 -5.83 -27.38 29.58
C ASP A 431 -5.31 -26.57 28.39
N SER A 432 -6.18 -25.83 27.68
CA SER A 432 -5.83 -25.17 26.41
C SER A 432 -5.60 -23.66 26.51
N GLY A 433 -5.98 -23.03 27.63
CA GLY A 433 -5.92 -21.57 27.75
C GLY A 433 -6.88 -20.86 26.81
N ARG A 434 -7.98 -21.53 26.43
CA ARG A 434 -9.07 -20.99 25.63
C ARG A 434 -10.38 -21.23 26.37
N GLY A 435 -11.20 -20.21 26.51
CA GLY A 435 -12.45 -20.29 27.26
C GLY A 435 -13.03 -18.92 27.57
N SER A 436 -14.12 -18.91 28.34
CA SER A 436 -14.72 -17.69 28.86
C SER A 436 -14.16 -17.33 30.23
N LEU A 437 -14.26 -16.06 30.62
CA LEU A 437 -13.95 -15.57 31.97
C LEU A 437 -14.45 -16.51 33.09
N ARG A 438 -15.72 -16.90 33.09
CA ARG A 438 -16.28 -17.83 34.09
C ARG A 438 -15.55 -19.17 34.15
N SER A 439 -15.12 -19.69 33.00
CA SER A 439 -14.37 -20.95 32.93
C SER A 439 -12.96 -20.80 33.51
N TYR A 440 -12.31 -19.65 33.28
CA TYR A 440 -11.00 -19.34 33.88
C TYR A 440 -11.09 -19.13 35.39
N ILE A 441 -12.12 -18.44 35.87
CA ILE A 441 -12.37 -18.25 37.31
C ILE A 441 -12.48 -19.61 38.01
N LEU A 442 -13.29 -20.53 37.47
CA LEU A 442 -13.43 -21.86 38.05
C LEU A 442 -12.14 -22.68 37.98
N ALA A 443 -11.39 -22.59 36.88
CA ALA A 443 -10.09 -23.25 36.77
C ALA A 443 -9.11 -22.74 37.84
N GLY A 444 -9.05 -21.43 38.06
CA GLY A 444 -8.25 -20.80 39.11
C GLY A 444 -8.73 -21.15 40.54
N LEU A 445 -10.04 -21.26 40.75
CA LEU A 445 -10.60 -21.65 42.05
C LEU A 445 -10.22 -23.09 42.41
N LEU A 446 -10.23 -24.01 41.43
CA LEU A 446 -9.85 -25.40 41.63
C LEU A 446 -8.34 -25.53 41.94
N THR A 447 -7.48 -24.70 41.33
CA THR A 447 -6.03 -24.70 41.61
C THR A 447 -5.68 -24.12 42.96
N ALA A 448 -6.43 -23.12 43.42
CA ALA A 448 -6.22 -22.48 44.71
C ALA A 448 -6.30 -23.45 45.91
N ARG A 449 -6.85 -24.66 45.72
CA ARG A 449 -6.85 -25.75 46.71
C ARG A 449 -5.44 -26.22 47.10
N HIS A 450 -4.49 -26.18 46.17
CA HIS A 450 -3.20 -26.88 46.30
C HIS A 450 -2.03 -25.98 46.70
N GLY A 451 -2.20 -24.66 46.77
CA GLY A 451 -1.13 -23.71 47.09
C GLY A 451 -1.54 -22.74 48.20
N SER A 452 -0.78 -22.68 49.28
CA SER A 452 -0.90 -21.69 50.36
C SER A 452 -0.52 -20.26 49.93
N HIS A 453 -0.05 -20.08 48.69
CA HIS A 453 0.37 -18.80 48.12
C HIS A 453 -0.42 -18.45 46.85
N HIS A 454 -1.56 -19.11 46.59
CA HIS A 454 -2.33 -18.84 45.38
C HIS A 454 -2.95 -17.43 45.43
N PRO A 455 -2.82 -16.60 44.36
CA PRO A 455 -3.27 -15.20 44.37
C PRO A 455 -4.73 -14.99 44.79
N LEU A 456 -5.62 -15.94 44.45
CA LEU A 456 -7.02 -15.88 44.86
C LEU A 456 -7.25 -15.86 46.38
N GLN A 457 -6.30 -16.32 47.20
CA GLN A 457 -6.39 -16.17 48.66
C GLN A 457 -6.27 -14.70 49.07
N LEU A 458 -5.31 -13.97 48.49
CA LEU A 458 -5.15 -12.53 48.72
C LEU A 458 -6.35 -11.74 48.20
N VAL A 459 -6.86 -12.13 47.04
CA VAL A 459 -8.09 -11.53 46.48
C VAL A 459 -9.27 -11.74 47.43
N ALA A 460 -9.46 -12.95 47.96
CA ALA A 460 -10.53 -13.23 48.91
C ALA A 460 -10.41 -12.44 50.22
N GLN A 461 -9.18 -12.23 50.71
CA GLN A 461 -8.94 -11.43 51.92
C GLN A 461 -9.25 -9.94 51.71
N LYS A 462 -8.87 -9.37 50.55
CA LYS A 462 -9.08 -7.96 50.24
C LYS A 462 -10.50 -7.64 49.77
N ALA A 463 -11.09 -8.54 48.97
CA ALA A 463 -12.40 -8.38 48.35
C ALA A 463 -13.17 -9.73 48.35
N PRO A 464 -13.82 -10.10 49.47
CA PRO A 464 -14.57 -11.35 49.59
C PRO A 464 -15.69 -11.54 48.55
N ASP A 465 -16.22 -10.45 48.01
CA ASP A 465 -17.28 -10.43 46.99
C ASP A 465 -16.75 -10.47 45.55
N MET A 466 -15.43 -10.49 45.33
CA MET A 466 -14.82 -10.33 44.00
C MET A 466 -15.33 -11.34 42.96
N LEU A 467 -15.53 -12.61 43.33
CA LEU A 467 -16.05 -13.61 42.39
C LEU A 467 -17.47 -13.29 41.89
N ILE A 468 -18.28 -12.62 42.73
CA ILE A 468 -19.63 -12.16 42.37
C ILE A 468 -19.54 -10.98 41.40
N ARG A 469 -18.62 -10.03 41.66
CA ARG A 469 -18.39 -8.86 40.78
C ARG A 469 -17.87 -9.28 39.41
N LEU A 470 -16.95 -10.25 39.35
CA LEU A 470 -16.47 -10.79 38.08
C LEU A 470 -17.54 -11.55 37.30
N ASP A 471 -18.45 -12.25 37.99
CA ASP A 471 -19.61 -12.87 37.33
C ASP A 471 -20.57 -11.82 36.77
N LYS A 472 -20.77 -10.70 37.48
CA LYS A 472 -21.54 -9.53 37.00
C LYS A 472 -20.91 -8.95 35.74
N LEU A 473 -19.59 -8.73 35.71
CA LEU A 473 -18.85 -8.28 34.51
C LEU A 473 -19.12 -9.19 33.31
N ALA A 474 -18.93 -10.50 33.49
CA ALA A 474 -19.19 -11.48 32.43
C ALA A 474 -20.66 -11.45 31.96
N GLY A 475 -21.60 -11.25 32.88
CA GLY A 475 -23.03 -11.16 32.58
C GLY A 475 -23.44 -9.86 31.86
N MET A 476 -22.77 -8.74 32.14
CA MET A 476 -23.00 -7.49 31.41
C MET A 476 -22.52 -7.60 29.96
N ARG A 477 -21.33 -8.17 29.75
CA ARG A 477 -20.79 -8.40 28.40
C ARG A 477 -21.63 -9.38 27.57
N ASP A 478 -22.12 -10.45 28.18
CA ASP A 478 -22.94 -11.44 27.47
C ASP A 478 -24.30 -10.83 27.08
N ARG A 479 -24.84 -9.91 27.89
CA ARG A 479 -26.08 -9.18 27.60
C ARG A 479 -25.91 -8.12 26.51
N SER A 480 -24.76 -7.45 26.43
CA SER A 480 -24.47 -6.53 25.33
C SER A 480 -24.15 -7.23 24.01
N SER A 481 -23.55 -8.41 24.06
CA SER A 481 -23.24 -9.20 22.85
C SER A 481 -24.48 -9.81 22.19
N HIS A 482 -25.63 -9.85 22.88
CA HIS A 482 -26.92 -10.27 22.36
C HIS A 482 -27.82 -9.04 22.23
N SER A 483 -28.65 -8.93 21.20
CA SER A 483 -29.57 -7.81 20.97
C SER A 483 -30.67 -7.72 22.04
N SER A 484 -30.29 -7.42 23.28
CA SER A 484 -31.17 -7.23 24.42
C SER A 484 -31.50 -5.74 24.55
N ASN A 485 -32.76 -5.42 24.80
CA ASN A 485 -33.30 -4.06 24.80
C ASN A 485 -32.89 -3.21 26.03
N GLN A 486 -31.86 -3.62 26.78
CA GLN A 486 -31.46 -2.97 28.03
C GLN A 486 -30.19 -2.13 27.79
N GLN A 487 -30.32 -0.81 27.86
CA GLN A 487 -29.19 0.12 27.72
C GLN A 487 -28.24 0.01 28.91
N LEU A 488 -26.94 -0.04 28.65
CA LEU A 488 -25.90 0.05 29.68
C LEU A 488 -25.84 1.47 30.24
N GLU A 489 -25.74 1.58 31.56
CA GLU A 489 -25.55 2.86 32.23
C GLU A 489 -24.07 3.11 32.54
N ILE A 490 -23.62 4.35 32.36
CA ILE A 490 -22.23 4.77 32.61
C ILE A 490 -21.76 4.37 34.03
N PRO A 491 -22.52 4.58 35.12
CA PRO A 491 -22.08 4.22 36.47
C PRO A 491 -21.79 2.72 36.63
N GLU A 492 -22.54 1.85 35.95
CA GLU A 492 -22.31 0.41 36.03
C GLU A 492 -21.00 0.01 35.34
N VAL A 493 -20.68 0.64 34.21
CA VAL A 493 -19.42 0.42 33.48
C VAL A 493 -18.22 0.96 34.26
N LEU A 494 -18.34 2.13 34.91
CA LEU A 494 -17.31 2.66 35.81
C LEU A 494 -17.04 1.73 36.98
N GLN A 495 -18.10 1.15 37.56
CA GLN A 495 -17.95 0.13 38.61
C GLN A 495 -17.21 -1.11 38.10
N GLN A 496 -17.41 -1.51 36.84
CA GLN A 496 -16.66 -2.61 36.24
C GLN A 496 -15.18 -2.26 36.03
N ILE A 497 -14.87 -1.05 35.55
CA ILE A 497 -13.47 -0.59 35.45
C ILE A 497 -12.78 -0.64 36.81
N SER A 498 -13.40 -0.12 37.87
CA SER A 498 -12.85 -0.20 39.24
C SER A 498 -12.66 -1.65 39.69
N THR A 499 -13.64 -2.52 39.41
CA THR A 499 -13.54 -3.96 39.71
C THR A 499 -12.33 -4.60 39.03
N VAL A 500 -12.05 -4.26 37.77
CA VAL A 500 -10.89 -4.75 37.02
C VAL A 500 -9.58 -4.31 37.67
N TYR A 501 -9.46 -3.03 38.04
CA TYR A 501 -8.26 -2.55 38.72
C TYR A 501 -8.04 -3.22 40.07
N GLU A 502 -9.09 -3.33 40.88
CA GLU A 502 -9.02 -3.95 42.21
C GLU A 502 -8.60 -5.43 42.13
N VAL A 503 -9.13 -6.20 41.18
CA VAL A 503 -8.73 -7.60 41.01
C VAL A 503 -7.30 -7.72 40.50
N VAL A 504 -6.87 -6.86 39.56
CA VAL A 504 -5.49 -6.86 39.05
C VAL A 504 -4.52 -6.53 40.18
N ALA A 505 -4.77 -5.45 40.93
CA ALA A 505 -3.93 -5.04 42.03
C ALA A 505 -3.84 -6.09 43.13
N SER A 506 -4.97 -6.71 43.49
CA SER A 506 -5.01 -7.73 44.53
C SER A 506 -4.32 -9.03 44.10
N THR A 507 -4.44 -9.40 42.83
CA THR A 507 -3.85 -10.64 42.29
C THR A 507 -2.35 -10.52 42.05
N LEU A 508 -1.89 -9.36 41.58
CA LEU A 508 -0.48 -9.10 41.27
C LEU A 508 0.27 -8.40 42.40
N GLU A 509 -0.39 -8.19 43.54
CA GLU A 509 0.16 -7.52 44.74
C GLU A 509 0.68 -6.10 44.48
N LEU A 510 0.00 -5.37 43.59
CA LEU A 510 0.34 -3.99 43.24
C LEU A 510 -0.38 -2.99 44.17
N ASN A 511 0.24 -1.82 44.36
CA ASN A 511 -0.42 -0.70 45.02
C ASN A 511 -1.48 -0.10 44.09
N TYR A 512 -2.71 0.02 44.57
CA TYR A 512 -3.82 0.61 43.83
C TYR A 512 -4.21 1.98 44.39
N GLN A 513 -4.17 3.00 43.54
CA GLN A 513 -4.70 4.34 43.79
C GLN A 513 -5.96 4.53 42.95
N PRO A 514 -7.17 4.52 43.54
CA PRO A 514 -8.44 4.49 42.81
C PRO A 514 -8.75 5.76 42.00
#